data_AF-A0A1A9GIM5-F1
#
_entry.id   AF-A0A1A9GIM5-F1
#
_cell.length_a   1.000
_cell.length_b   1.000
_cell.length_c   1.000
_cell.angle_alpha   90.00
_cell.angle_beta   90.00
_cell.angle_gamma   90.00
#
_symmetry.space_group_name_H-M   'P 1'
#
loop_
_entity.id
_entity.type
_entity.pdbx_description
1 polymer ?
#
loop_
_entity_poly.entity_id
_entity_poly.type
_entity_poly.pdbx_seq_one_letter_code
_entity_poly.pdbx_strand_id
1 'polypeptide(L)'
;MTLLLVGVGGAVGAALRWWLGVRLDGVRLPLGTLLANLAGSLLLGLFVGLALRGHALALLGTGFCGALSTYSSFAVQAHDRGRRAAAYVVVTVLGSLLLCTLGFVVGAGR
;
A
#
# COMPACT_ATOMS: atom_id res chain seq x y z
N MET A 1 8.26 9.36 -21.23
CA MET A 1 7.39 8.17 -21.12
C MET A 1 7.20 7.69 -19.68
N THR A 2 8.23 7.70 -18.83
CA THR A 2 8.14 7.28 -17.41
C THR A 2 7.00 7.95 -16.62
N LEU A 3 6.77 9.25 -16.80
CA LEU A 3 5.65 9.95 -16.15
C LEU A 3 4.28 9.36 -16.49
N LEU A 4 4.05 8.96 -17.74
CA LEU A 4 2.80 8.32 -18.15
C LEU A 4 2.62 6.96 -17.47
N LEU A 5 3.70 6.20 -17.32
CA LEU A 5 3.65 4.92 -16.60
C LEU A 5 3.36 5.11 -15.11
N VAL A 6 3.99 6.09 -14.46
CA VAL A 6 3.66 6.45 -13.07
C VAL A 6 2.18 6.84 -12.97
N GLY A 7 1.69 7.65 -13.91
CA GLY A 7 0.29 8.08 -13.97
C GLY A 7 -0.69 6.92 -14.16
N VAL A 8 -0.42 6.00 -15.10
CA VAL A 8 -1.28 4.83 -15.36
C VAL A 8 -1.30 3.89 -14.14
N GLY A 9 -0.12 3.55 -13.61
CA GLY A 9 -0.03 2.74 -12.40
C GLY A 9 -0.75 3.42 -11.24
N GLY A 10 -0.54 4.72 -11.08
CA GLY A 10 -1.17 5.55 -10.05
C GLY A 10 -2.69 5.57 -10.15
N ALA A 11 -3.24 5.74 -11.36
CA ALA A 11 -4.68 5.73 -11.59
C ALA A 11 -5.31 4.39 -11.17
N VAL A 12 -4.69 3.26 -11.56
CA VAL A 12 -5.17 1.92 -11.19
C VAL A 12 -5.05 1.69 -9.68
N GLY A 13 -3.91 2.04 -9.08
CA GLY A 13 -3.68 1.89 -7.64
C GLY A 13 -4.67 2.72 -6.80
N ALA A 14 -4.88 3.98 -7.16
CA ALA A 14 -5.85 4.85 -6.50
C ALA A 14 -7.30 4.36 -6.67
N ALA A 15 -7.69 3.91 -7.88
CA ALA A 15 -9.02 3.37 -8.12
C ALA A 15 -9.28 2.10 -7.30
N LEU A 16 -8.31 1.19 -7.22
CA LEU A 16 -8.42 -0.02 -6.40
C LEU A 16 -8.50 0.33 -4.91
N ARG A 17 -7.65 1.24 -4.42
CA ARG A 17 -7.73 1.70 -3.02
C ARG A 17 -9.10 2.32 -2.71
N TRP A 18 -9.61 3.17 -3.61
CA TRP A 18 -10.93 3.77 -3.46
C TRP A 18 -12.02 2.69 -3.38
N TRP A 19 -11.98 1.70 -4.27
CA TRP A 19 -12.94 0.59 -4.28
C TRP A 19 -12.86 -0.24 -3.00
N LEU A 20 -11.64 -0.55 -2.51
CA LEU A 20 -11.43 -1.23 -1.23
C LEU A 20 -12.02 -0.41 -0.07
N GLY A 21 -11.78 0.91 -0.06
CA GLY A 21 -12.34 1.81 0.95
C GLY A 21 -13.86 1.78 0.96
N VAL A 22 -14.50 1.94 -0.21
CA VAL A 22 -15.96 1.91 -0.33
C VAL A 22 -16.56 0.56 0.12
N ARG A 23 -15.89 -0.55 -0.17
CA ARG A 23 -16.42 -1.89 0.12
C ARG A 23 -16.15 -2.37 1.53
N LEU A 24 -15.02 -1.98 2.13
CA LEU A 24 -14.49 -2.63 3.32
C LEU A 24 -14.21 -1.67 4.48
N ASP A 25 -14.11 -0.34 4.25
CA ASP A 25 -13.93 0.57 5.36
C ASP A 25 -15.23 0.70 6.18
N GLY A 26 -15.14 0.31 7.45
CA GLY A 26 -16.26 0.37 8.39
C GLY A 26 -16.00 1.26 9.59
N VAL A 27 -17.07 1.54 10.33
CA VAL A 27 -17.02 2.35 11.57
C VAL A 27 -16.10 1.73 12.63
N ARG A 28 -15.98 0.40 12.66
CA ARG A 28 -15.11 -0.28 13.63
C ARG A 28 -13.64 -0.27 13.22
N LEU A 29 -13.36 -0.57 11.95
CA LEU A 29 -12.03 -0.67 11.37
C LEU A 29 -12.07 -0.26 9.89
N PRO A 30 -11.17 0.61 9.41
CA PRO A 30 -10.99 0.89 7.99
C PRO A 30 -10.20 -0.26 7.36
N LEU A 31 -10.88 -1.38 7.15
CA LEU A 31 -10.24 -2.60 6.66
C LEU A 31 -9.74 -2.42 5.21
N GLY A 32 -10.45 -1.66 4.38
CA GLY A 32 -10.02 -1.36 3.01
C GLY A 32 -8.71 -0.59 2.97
N THR A 33 -8.59 0.47 3.77
CA THR A 33 -7.35 1.26 3.87
C THR A 33 -6.20 0.45 4.47
N LEU A 34 -6.47 -0.36 5.49
CA LEU A 34 -5.49 -1.30 6.05
C LEU A 34 -4.97 -2.27 4.98
N LEU A 35 -5.87 -2.96 4.29
CA LEU A 35 -5.51 -3.95 3.26
C LEU A 35 -4.75 -3.31 2.10
N ALA A 36 -5.13 -2.10 1.68
CA ALA A 36 -4.45 -1.39 0.62
C ALA A 36 -2.99 -1.06 0.99
N ASN A 37 -2.74 -0.60 2.23
CA ASN A 37 -1.38 -0.35 2.73
C ASN A 37 -0.54 -1.64 2.87
N LEU A 38 -1.14 -2.69 3.43
CA LEU A 38 -0.48 -3.99 3.59
C LEU A 38 -0.11 -4.62 2.24
N ALA A 39 -1.05 -4.64 1.30
CA ALA A 39 -0.84 -5.17 -0.05
C ALA A 39 0.16 -4.32 -0.85
N GLY A 40 0.04 -2.98 -0.79
CA GLY A 40 0.99 -2.08 -1.43
C GLY A 40 2.42 -2.28 -0.93
N SER A 41 2.59 -2.48 0.38
CA SER A 41 3.90 -2.74 0.99
C SER A 41 4.47 -4.10 0.58
N LEU A 42 3.64 -5.15 0.60
CA LEU A 42 4.03 -6.50 0.14
C LEU A 42 4.52 -6.47 -1.31
N LEU A 43 3.72 -5.88 -2.19
CA LEU A 43 4.00 -5.84 -3.63
C LEU A 43 5.24 -4.99 -3.93
N LEU A 44 5.37 -3.82 -3.29
CA LEU A 44 6.55 -2.99 -3.48
C LEU A 44 7.82 -3.71 -3.00
N GLY A 45 7.76 -4.36 -1.83
CA GLY A 45 8.85 -5.21 -1.34
C GLY A 45 9.22 -6.30 -2.36
N LEU A 46 8.23 -7.01 -2.89
CA LEU A 46 8.41 -8.04 -3.92
C LEU A 46 9.08 -7.48 -5.18
N PHE A 47 8.60 -6.35 -5.70
CA PHE A 47 9.14 -5.73 -6.90
C PHE A 47 10.59 -5.27 -6.72
N VAL A 48 10.92 -4.72 -5.55
CA VAL A 48 12.30 -4.36 -5.20
C VAL A 48 13.17 -5.61 -5.04
N GLY A 49 12.66 -6.66 -4.41
CA GLY A 49 13.35 -7.95 -4.26
C GLY A 49 13.68 -8.61 -5.60
N LEU A 50 12.76 -8.55 -6.57
CA LEU A 50 12.96 -9.00 -7.95
C LEU A 50 13.88 -8.07 -8.77
N ALA A 51 14.49 -7.06 -8.14
CA ALA A 51 15.35 -6.08 -8.77
C ALA A 51 14.73 -5.37 -9.99
N LEU A 52 13.40 -5.17 -9.97
CA LEU A 52 12.71 -4.39 -11.01
C LEU A 52 13.27 -2.98 -11.06
N ARG A 53 13.44 -2.46 -12.28
CA ARG A 53 14.10 -1.17 -12.53
C ARG A 53 13.45 -0.43 -13.70
N GLY A 54 13.78 0.85 -13.84
CA GLY A 54 13.32 1.70 -14.95
C GLY A 54 11.80 1.76 -15.06
N HIS A 55 11.27 1.51 -16.26
CA HIS A 55 9.85 1.62 -16.57
C HIS A 55 8.95 0.70 -15.74
N ALA A 56 9.41 -0.52 -15.44
CA ALA A 56 8.63 -1.48 -14.64
C ALA A 56 8.44 -0.99 -13.19
N LEU A 57 9.52 -0.50 -12.56
CA LEU A 57 9.45 0.04 -11.20
C LEU A 57 8.68 1.38 -11.15
N ALA A 58 8.76 2.19 -12.21
CA ALA A 58 7.97 3.41 -12.32
C ALA A 58 6.46 3.11 -12.40
N LEU A 59 6.05 2.12 -13.19
CA LEU A 59 4.66 1.70 -13.33
C LEU A 59 4.14 1.03 -12.05
N LEU A 60 4.82 -0.02 -11.60
CA LEU A 60 4.33 -0.92 -10.56
C LEU A 60 4.69 -0.45 -9.15
N GLY A 61 5.88 0.11 -8.96
CA GLY A 61 6.35 0.60 -7.67
C GLY A 61 5.83 2.00 -7.38
N THR A 62 6.37 3.01 -8.06
CA THR A 62 6.02 4.42 -7.83
C THR A 62 4.56 4.72 -8.16
N GLY A 63 4.07 4.23 -9.31
CA GLY A 63 2.68 4.41 -9.71
C GLY A 63 1.72 3.57 -8.87
N PHE A 64 1.62 2.28 -9.17
CA PHE A 64 0.61 1.40 -8.58
C PHE A 64 0.73 1.26 -7.06
N CYS A 65 1.86 0.78 -6.53
CA CYS A 65 1.99 0.59 -5.08
C CYS A 65 1.95 1.93 -4.33
N GLY A 66 2.56 2.98 -4.90
CA GLY A 66 2.54 4.33 -4.32
C GLY A 66 1.13 4.92 -4.18
N ALA A 67 0.25 4.68 -5.16
CA ALA A 67 -1.13 5.17 -5.11
C ALA A 67 -2.13 4.22 -4.45
N LEU A 68 -1.84 2.91 -4.46
CA LEU A 68 -2.60 1.89 -3.73
C LEU A 68 -2.45 2.08 -2.22
N SER A 69 -1.24 2.37 -1.74
CA SER A 69 -1.02 2.73 -0.34
C SER A 69 -1.38 4.20 -0.07
N THR A 70 -1.62 4.55 1.20
CA THR A 70 -1.86 5.92 1.62
C THR A 70 -1.49 6.12 3.09
N TYR A 71 -0.65 7.12 3.35
CA TYR A 71 -0.35 7.58 4.71
C TYR A 71 -1.37 8.60 5.20
N SER A 72 -1.86 9.50 4.31
CA SER A 72 -2.76 10.59 4.71
C SER A 72 -4.13 10.08 5.16
N SER A 73 -4.77 9.18 4.42
CA SER A 73 -6.06 8.61 4.84
C SER A 73 -5.90 7.76 6.10
N PHE A 74 -4.81 6.99 6.20
CA PHE A 74 -4.47 6.25 7.41
C PHE A 74 -4.34 7.18 8.63
N ALA A 75 -3.64 8.31 8.50
CA ALA A 75 -3.42 9.26 9.59
C ALA A 75 -4.74 9.89 10.08
N VAL A 76 -5.61 10.33 9.16
CA VAL A 76 -6.95 10.84 9.50
C VAL A 76 -7.77 9.77 10.21
N GLN A 77 -7.82 8.56 9.66
CA GLN A 77 -8.57 7.46 10.26
C GLN A 77 -8.04 7.03 11.64
N ALA A 78 -6.72 7.12 11.84
CA ALA A 78 -6.10 6.86 13.13
C ALA A 78 -6.45 7.95 14.14
N HIS A 79 -6.42 9.23 13.73
CA HIS A 79 -6.83 10.36 14.56
C HIS A 79 -8.28 10.20 15.04
N ASP A 80 -9.20 9.85 14.13
CA ASP A 80 -10.63 9.72 14.43
C ASP A 80 -10.98 8.50 15.31
N ARG A 81 -10.03 7.58 15.56
CA ARG A 81 -10.27 6.33 16.31
C ARG A 81 -10.17 6.44 17.83
N GLY A 82 -9.69 7.56 18.37
CA GLY A 82 -9.54 7.77 19.81
C GLY A 82 -8.79 6.60 20.49
N ARG A 83 -9.44 5.90 21.43
CA ARG A 83 -8.84 4.79 22.19
C ARG A 83 -8.34 3.61 21.32
N ARG A 84 -8.83 3.46 20.08
CA ARG A 84 -8.41 2.39 19.15
C ARG A 84 -7.27 2.83 18.21
N ALA A 85 -6.86 4.10 18.26
CA ALA A 85 -5.85 4.65 17.38
C ALA A 85 -4.52 3.88 17.46
N ALA A 86 -4.01 3.66 18.68
CA ALA A 86 -2.74 2.97 18.90
C ALA A 86 -2.72 1.57 18.26
N ALA A 87 -3.78 0.77 18.45
CA ALA A 87 -3.86 -0.55 17.86
C ALA A 87 -3.88 -0.49 16.33
N TYR A 88 -4.66 0.43 15.74
CA TYR A 88 -4.72 0.59 14.29
C TYR A 88 -3.38 1.04 13.70
N VAL A 89 -2.68 1.97 14.35
CA VAL A 89 -1.33 2.43 13.97
C VAL A 89 -0.34 1.27 14.02
N VAL A 90 -0.28 0.55 15.13
CA VAL A 90 0.65 -0.57 15.32
C VAL A 90 0.43 -1.65 14.26
N VAL A 91 -0.82 -2.07 14.04
CA VAL A 91 -1.15 -3.11 13.05
C VAL A 91 -0.81 -2.64 11.63
N THR A 92 -1.15 -1.40 11.27
CA THR A 92 -0.89 -0.89 9.92
C THR A 92 0.61 -0.75 9.66
N VAL A 93 1.37 -0.15 10.60
CA VAL A 93 2.80 0.12 10.43
C VAL A 93 3.61 -1.15 10.51
N LEU A 94 3.48 -1.93 11.59
CA LEU A 94 4.25 -3.16 11.74
C LEU A 94 3.86 -4.20 10.70
N GLY A 95 2.56 -4.33 10.39
CA GLY A 95 2.10 -5.21 9.31
C GLY A 95 2.68 -4.82 7.96
N SER A 96 2.72 -3.53 7.62
CA SER A 96 3.31 -3.04 6.37
C SER A 96 4.81 -3.34 6.28
N LEU A 97 5.55 -3.12 7.37
CA LEU A 97 6.99 -3.43 7.43
C LEU A 97 7.25 -4.94 7.29
N LEU A 98 6.49 -5.77 8.01
CA LEU A 98 6.60 -7.23 7.94
C LEU A 98 6.26 -7.75 6.53
N LEU A 99 5.21 -7.22 5.90
CA LEU A 99 4.86 -7.64 4.55
C LEU A 99 5.83 -7.11 3.50
N CYS A 100 6.38 -5.90 3.66
CA CYS A 100 7.44 -5.41 2.79
C CYS A 100 8.67 -6.32 2.84
N THR A 101 9.13 -6.65 4.04
CA THR A 101 10.28 -7.56 4.22
C THR A 101 9.98 -8.96 3.67
N LEU A 102 8.80 -9.51 3.91
CA LEU A 102 8.37 -10.78 3.32
C LEU A 102 8.39 -10.73 1.79
N GLY A 103 7.80 -9.68 1.20
CA GLY A 103 7.80 -9.48 -0.25
C GLY A 103 9.21 -9.44 -0.81
N PHE A 104 10.09 -8.64 -0.19
CA PHE A 104 11.49 -8.52 -0.59
C PHE A 104 12.22 -9.86 -0.54
N VAL A 105 12.10 -10.62 0.55
CA VAL A 105 12.74 -11.94 0.69
C VAL A 105 12.23 -12.92 -0.38
N VAL A 106 10.92 -12.95 -0.63
CA VAL A 106 10.32 -13.81 -1.67
C VAL A 106 10.79 -13.40 -3.08
N GLY A 107 10.99 -12.10 -3.31
CA GLY A 107 11.49 -11.59 -4.58
C GLY A 107 12.97 -11.84 -4.80
N ALA A 108 13.79 -11.68 -3.76
CA ALA A 108 15.24 -11.81 -3.82
C ALA A 108 15.74 -13.27 -3.71
N GLY A 109 14.91 -14.17 -3.17
CA GLY A 109 15.19 -15.61 -3.09
C GLY A 109 14.88 -16.38 -4.39
N ARG A 110 14.55 -15.67 -5.48
CA ARG A 110 14.44 -16.18 -6.84
C ARG A 110 15.50 -15.53 -7.72
#